data_AF-A0A3M1CUF6-F1
#
_entry.id   AF-A0A3M1CUF6-F1
#
_cell.length_a   1.000
_cell.length_b   1.000
_cell.length_c   1.000
_cell.angle_alpha   90.00
_cell.angle_beta   90.00
_cell.angle_gamma   90.00
#
_symmetry.space_group_name_H-M   'P 1'
#
loop_
_entity.id
_entity.type
_entity.pdbx_description
1 polymer ?
#
loop_
_entity_poly.entity_id
_entity_poly.type
_entity_poly.pdbx_seq_one_letter_code
_entity_poly.pdbx_strand_id
1 'polypeptide(L)'
;MIKAIEKADRILAGTKRAIRLFSHLHPVNADFWKRAYLTGGARPEPAFEYGPVGFSADELTRRLDELPLDEFPDSKLAGLYFDAARFLKGTISMLEARGSDEFRQISGELFGEPSGKLAAECSRFVLGAPEDAKEPLIGPKAAAERLKRYIAEYSKKYPGFSG
;
A
#
# COMPACT_ATOMS: atom_id res chain seq x y z
N MET A 1 5.08 32.01 -4.75
CA MET A 1 4.61 31.16 -5.86
C MET A 1 5.38 29.85 -5.98
N ILE A 2 6.54 29.75 -6.63
CA ILE A 2 7.25 28.45 -6.78
C ILE A 2 7.54 27.80 -5.41
N LYS A 3 7.95 28.60 -4.42
CA LYS A 3 8.21 28.15 -3.05
C LYS A 3 7.02 27.49 -2.35
N ALA A 4 5.79 27.92 -2.64
CA ALA A 4 4.58 27.38 -2.00
C ALA A 4 4.31 25.95 -2.51
N ILE A 5 4.41 25.77 -3.84
CA ILE A 5 4.31 24.46 -4.50
C ILE A 5 5.42 23.53 -4.02
N GLU A 6 6.68 24.00 -3.97
CA GLU A 6 7.81 23.22 -3.45
C GLU A 6 7.66 22.84 -1.97
N LYS A 7 7.06 23.71 -1.14
CA LYS A 7 6.76 23.40 0.26
C LYS A 7 5.68 22.32 0.34
N ALA A 8 4.60 22.48 -0.43
CA ALA A 8 3.50 21.53 -0.48
C ALA A 8 3.98 20.13 -0.93
N ASP A 9 4.80 20.08 -1.98
CA ASP A 9 5.39 18.83 -2.48
C ASP A 9 6.27 18.15 -1.42
N ARG A 10 7.12 18.92 -0.72
CA ARG A 10 7.93 18.39 0.39
C ARG A 10 7.08 17.84 1.53
N ILE A 11 5.97 18.49 1.88
CA ILE A 11 5.03 18.02 2.91
C ILE A 11 4.38 16.70 2.48
N LEU A 12 3.80 16.64 1.27
CA LEU A 12 3.15 15.44 0.76
C LEU A 12 4.14 14.27 0.64
N ALA A 13 5.30 14.51 0.04
CA ALA A 13 6.33 13.49 -0.15
C ALA A 13 6.92 13.01 1.18
N GLY A 14 7.12 13.93 2.14
CA GLY A 14 7.56 13.60 3.50
C GLY A 14 6.54 12.72 4.23
N THR A 15 5.27 13.10 4.16
CA THR A 15 4.17 12.36 4.81
C THR A 15 4.01 10.97 4.21
N LYS A 16 4.00 10.85 2.88
CA LYS A 16 3.97 9.56 2.18
C LYS A 16 5.14 8.65 2.58
N ARG A 17 6.35 9.21 2.70
CA ARG A 17 7.54 8.47 3.16
C ARG A 17 7.44 8.03 4.62
N ALA A 18 6.83 8.82 5.49
CA ALA A 18 6.63 8.45 6.89
C ALA A 18 5.59 7.34 7.06
N ILE A 19 4.48 7.42 6.32
CA ILE A 19 3.39 6.43 6.37
C ILE A 19 3.88 5.03 5.98
N ARG A 20 4.78 4.91 4.98
CA ARG A 20 5.28 3.61 4.46
C ARG A 20 4.18 2.55 4.35
N LEU A 21 3.07 2.87 3.67
CA LEU A 21 1.82 2.09 3.68
C LEU A 21 2.01 0.56 3.70
N PHE A 22 2.76 0.01 2.75
CA PHE A 22 2.98 -1.44 2.62
C PHE A 22 3.68 -2.09 3.82
N SER A 23 4.48 -1.34 4.57
CA SER A 23 5.12 -1.83 5.79
C SER A 23 4.13 -2.07 6.93
N HIS A 24 2.92 -1.51 6.86
CA HIS A 24 1.91 -1.61 7.91
C HIS A 24 0.67 -2.41 7.53
N LEU A 25 0.49 -2.74 6.24
CA LEU A 25 -0.65 -3.53 5.77
C LEU A 25 -0.49 -5.04 5.98
N HIS A 26 0.73 -5.53 6.20
CA HIS A 26 0.98 -6.96 6.37
C HIS A 26 0.83 -7.36 7.86
N PRO A 27 -0.13 -8.24 8.20
CA PRO A 27 -0.23 -8.80 9.56
C PRO A 27 1.00 -9.63 9.95
N VAL A 28 1.45 -9.54 11.19
CA VAL A 28 2.61 -10.32 11.67
C VAL A 28 2.33 -11.83 11.69
N ASN A 29 1.07 -12.21 11.81
CA ASN A 29 0.61 -13.61 11.86
C ASN A 29 0.00 -14.08 10.51
N ALA A 30 0.23 -13.36 9.41
CA ALA A 30 -0.35 -13.70 8.10
C ALA A 30 0.03 -15.10 7.61
N ASP A 31 1.27 -15.54 7.79
CA ASP A 31 1.73 -16.88 7.38
C ASP A 31 1.07 -18.02 8.18
N PHE A 32 0.71 -17.76 9.43
CA PHE A 32 -0.07 -18.71 10.22
C PHE A 32 -1.47 -18.87 9.62
N TRP A 33 -2.16 -17.76 9.39
CA TRP A 33 -3.52 -17.76 8.85
C TRP A 33 -3.58 -18.27 7.41
N LYS A 34 -2.59 -17.96 6.56
CA LYS A 34 -2.47 -18.52 5.20
C LYS A 34 -2.43 -20.05 5.25
N ARG A 35 -1.58 -20.63 6.10
CA ARG A 35 -1.49 -22.10 6.25
C ARG A 35 -2.79 -22.68 6.77
N ALA A 36 -3.36 -22.09 7.83
CA ALA A 36 -4.62 -22.56 8.40
C ALA A 36 -5.77 -22.54 7.37
N TYR A 37 -5.85 -21.50 6.54
CA TYR A 37 -6.84 -21.39 5.48
C TYR A 37 -6.69 -22.48 4.41
N LEU A 38 -5.46 -22.74 3.96
CA LEU A 38 -5.16 -23.73 2.92
C LEU A 38 -5.34 -25.18 3.41
N THR A 39 -4.98 -25.49 4.66
CA THR A 39 -5.05 -26.86 5.19
C THR A 39 -6.39 -27.20 5.86
N GLY A 40 -7.04 -26.20 6.47
CA GLY A 40 -8.15 -26.41 7.40
C GLY A 40 -9.54 -26.25 6.80
N GLY A 41 -9.66 -25.85 5.53
CA GLY A 41 -10.95 -25.63 4.89
C GLY A 41 -11.73 -24.48 5.54
N ALA A 42 -11.33 -23.24 5.22
CA ALA A 42 -12.11 -22.00 5.39
C ALA A 42 -13.04 -21.94 6.62
N ARG A 43 -12.49 -21.96 7.83
CA ARG A 43 -13.14 -21.54 9.10
C ARG A 43 -12.08 -21.59 10.20
N PRO A 44 -11.68 -20.48 10.83
CA PRO A 44 -12.44 -19.24 11.02
C PRO A 44 -11.88 -18.00 10.28
N GLU A 45 -12.61 -16.88 10.39
CA GLU A 45 -12.10 -15.55 10.02
C GLU A 45 -10.75 -15.30 10.72
N PRO A 46 -9.71 -14.87 9.99
CA PRO A 46 -8.39 -14.69 10.58
C PRO A 46 -8.36 -13.50 11.54
N ALA A 47 -7.94 -13.74 12.78
CA ALA A 47 -7.64 -12.68 13.74
C ALA A 47 -6.25 -12.11 13.43
N PHE A 48 -6.17 -11.15 12.52
CA PHE A 48 -4.91 -10.54 12.12
C PHE A 48 -4.33 -9.62 13.21
N GLU A 49 -3.05 -9.81 13.47
CA GLU A 49 -2.29 -8.96 14.38
C GLU A 49 -1.39 -8.02 13.58
N TYR A 50 -1.37 -6.74 13.95
CA TYR A 50 -0.56 -5.73 13.28
C TYR A 50 0.48 -5.13 14.25
N GLY A 51 1.67 -4.86 13.72
CA GLY A 51 2.66 -4.10 14.46
C GLY A 51 2.24 -2.64 14.69
N PRO A 52 2.84 -1.95 15.66
CA PRO A 52 2.57 -0.54 15.92
C PRO A 52 2.84 0.31 14.68
N VAL A 53 2.03 1.36 14.49
CA VAL A 53 2.34 2.40 13.50
C VAL A 53 3.59 3.15 13.95
N GLY A 54 4.59 3.23 13.08
CA GLY A 54 5.89 3.87 13.38
C GLY A 54 5.88 5.39 13.26
N PHE A 55 4.71 6.02 13.27
CA PHE A 55 4.50 7.44 13.05
C PHE A 55 3.40 8.00 13.96
N SER A 56 3.42 9.31 14.18
CA SER A 56 2.34 10.04 14.86
C SER A 56 1.28 10.46 13.86
N ALA A 57 0.07 9.91 13.97
CA ALA A 57 -1.05 10.26 13.10
C ALA A 57 -1.43 11.74 13.23
N ASP A 58 -1.51 12.25 14.47
CA ASP A 58 -1.81 13.65 14.76
C ASP A 58 -0.79 14.60 14.14
N GLU A 59 0.51 14.27 14.24
CA GLU A 59 1.58 15.10 13.67
C GLU A 59 1.48 15.13 12.14
N LEU A 60 1.30 13.98 11.50
CA LEU A 60 1.20 13.90 10.04
C LEU A 60 -0.06 14.59 9.52
N THR A 61 -1.20 14.42 10.20
CA THR A 61 -2.44 15.10 9.85
C THR A 61 -2.29 16.62 9.95
N ARG A 62 -1.71 17.12 11.05
CA ARG A 62 -1.44 18.55 11.23
C ARG A 62 -0.53 19.10 10.13
N ARG A 63 0.52 18.38 9.76
CA ARG A 63 1.41 18.79 8.66
C ARG A 63 0.68 18.89 7.32
N LEU A 64 -0.30 18.02 7.06
CA LEU A 64 -1.14 18.08 5.86
C LEU A 64 -2.15 19.25 5.91
N ASP A 65 -2.56 19.71 7.09
CA ASP A 65 -3.39 20.92 7.25
C ASP A 65 -2.61 22.22 6.95
N GLU A 66 -1.28 22.20 7.07
CA GLU A 66 -0.41 23.36 6.85
C GLU A 66 -0.05 23.61 5.36
N LEU A 67 -0.72 22.92 4.42
CA LEU A 67 -0.48 23.11 3.00
C LEU A 67 -0.90 24.53 2.56
N PRO A 68 0.01 25.31 1.93
CA PRO A 68 -0.25 26.69 1.53
C PRO A 68 -1.04 26.74 0.20
N LEU A 69 -2.21 26.09 0.15
CA LEU A 69 -3.00 25.93 -1.08
C LEU A 69 -3.58 27.25 -1.60
N ASP A 70 -3.80 28.21 -0.71
CA ASP A 70 -4.24 29.57 -1.00
C ASP A 70 -3.20 30.42 -1.74
N GLU A 71 -1.91 30.07 -1.61
CA GLU A 71 -0.81 30.73 -2.32
C GLU A 71 -0.58 30.18 -3.73
N PHE A 72 -1.39 29.21 -4.18
CA PHE A 72 -1.22 28.59 -5.49
C PHE A 72 -1.76 29.50 -6.61
N PRO A 73 -1.04 29.58 -7.74
CA PRO A 73 -1.46 30.43 -8.87
C PRO A 73 -2.67 29.86 -9.65
N ASP A 74 -2.92 28.55 -9.53
CA ASP A 74 -4.00 27.86 -10.24
C ASP A 74 -4.85 27.04 -9.25
N SER A 75 -6.14 27.35 -9.18
CA SER A 75 -7.13 26.64 -8.37
C SER A 75 -7.24 25.13 -8.67
N LYS A 76 -7.01 24.72 -9.92
CA LYS A 76 -7.01 23.29 -10.32
C LYS A 76 -5.80 22.58 -9.74
N LEU A 77 -4.64 23.24 -9.77
CA LEU A 77 -3.43 22.70 -9.16
C LEU A 77 -3.59 22.62 -7.63
N ALA A 78 -4.18 23.65 -7.01
CA ALA A 78 -4.50 23.63 -5.59
C ALA A 78 -5.45 22.47 -5.24
N GLY A 79 -6.48 22.24 -6.07
CA GLY A 79 -7.40 21.11 -5.95
C GLY A 79 -6.70 19.75 -6.01
N LEU A 80 -5.74 19.56 -6.94
CA LEU A 80 -4.97 18.31 -7.02
C LEU A 80 -4.17 18.05 -5.73
N TYR A 81 -3.55 19.07 -5.15
CA TYR A 81 -2.81 18.94 -3.89
C TYR A 81 -3.73 18.72 -2.70
N PHE A 82 -4.91 19.36 -2.69
CA PHE A 82 -5.94 19.11 -1.71
C PHE A 82 -6.39 17.64 -1.73
N ASP A 83 -6.67 17.09 -2.91
CA ASP A 83 -7.08 15.70 -3.07
C ASP A 83 -5.97 14.74 -2.65
N ALA A 84 -4.71 15.03 -2.98
CA ALA A 84 -3.56 14.24 -2.53
C ALA A 84 -3.42 14.26 -1.00
N ALA A 85 -3.64 15.42 -0.36
CA ALA A 85 -3.63 15.55 1.09
C ALA A 85 -4.78 14.77 1.75
N ARG A 86 -5.99 14.89 1.19
CA ARG A 86 -7.18 14.16 1.64
C ARG A 86 -6.95 12.65 1.56
N PHE A 87 -6.36 12.16 0.46
CA PHE A 87 -6.00 10.76 0.30
C PHE A 87 -5.00 10.30 1.37
N LEU A 88 -3.95 11.08 1.65
CA LEU A 88 -2.98 10.74 2.69
C LEU A 88 -3.60 10.74 4.09
N LYS A 89 -4.50 11.69 4.41
CA LYS A 89 -5.25 11.69 5.68
C LYS A 89 -6.12 10.46 5.82
N GLY A 90 -6.90 10.11 4.79
CA GLY A 90 -7.68 8.89 4.81
C GLY A 90 -6.81 7.65 4.96
N THR A 91 -5.62 7.62 4.35
CA THR A 91 -4.65 6.54 4.54
C THR A 91 -4.19 6.44 5.99
N ILE A 92 -3.93 7.57 6.67
CA ILE A 92 -3.57 7.61 8.09
C ILE A 92 -4.73 7.02 8.92
N SER A 93 -5.96 7.50 8.73
CA SER A 93 -7.13 7.00 9.47
C SER A 93 -7.40 5.52 9.21
N MET A 94 -7.27 5.05 7.97
CA MET A 94 -7.36 3.64 7.62
C MET A 94 -6.31 2.83 8.39
N LEU A 95 -5.09 3.34 8.50
CA LEU A 95 -4.01 2.65 9.20
C LEU A 95 -4.23 2.62 10.72
N GLU A 96 -4.88 3.61 11.30
CA GLU A 96 -5.28 3.59 12.71
C GLU A 96 -6.42 2.59 12.98
N ALA A 97 -7.34 2.46 12.02
CA ALA A 97 -8.46 1.52 12.11
C ALA A 97 -8.07 0.05 11.88
N ARG A 98 -6.80 -0.28 11.58
CA ARG A 98 -6.38 -1.68 11.32
C ARG A 98 -6.76 -2.61 12.47
N GLY A 99 -7.31 -3.77 12.13
CA GLY A 99 -7.78 -4.75 13.12
C GLY A 99 -9.18 -4.45 13.68
N SER A 100 -9.86 -3.40 13.19
CA SER A 100 -11.27 -3.13 13.46
C SER A 100 -12.12 -3.30 12.20
N ASP A 101 -13.45 -3.31 12.36
CA ASP A 101 -14.40 -3.37 11.26
C ASP A 101 -14.37 -2.11 10.37
N GLU A 102 -13.97 -0.97 10.94
CA GLU A 102 -13.89 0.34 10.26
C GLU A 102 -12.83 0.35 9.16
N PHE A 103 -11.77 -0.47 9.31
CA PHE A 103 -10.71 -0.59 8.31
C PHE A 103 -11.26 -0.90 6.91
N ARG A 104 -12.21 -1.86 6.82
CA ARG A 104 -12.76 -2.31 5.55
C ARG A 104 -13.54 -1.18 4.87
N GLN A 105 -14.34 -0.45 5.64
CA GLN A 105 -15.12 0.68 5.14
C GLN A 105 -14.21 1.79 4.61
N ILE A 106 -13.25 2.25 5.42
CA ILE A 106 -12.34 3.33 5.03
C ILE A 106 -11.48 2.92 3.82
N SER A 107 -11.03 1.67 3.77
CA SER A 107 -10.29 1.13 2.62
C SER A 107 -11.13 1.14 1.35
N GLY A 108 -12.42 0.75 1.44
CA GLY A 108 -13.35 0.82 0.32
C GLY A 108 -13.59 2.25 -0.18
N GLU A 109 -13.68 3.23 0.72
CA GLU A 109 -13.81 4.65 0.35
C GLU A 109 -12.56 5.19 -0.38
N LEU A 110 -11.37 4.71 -0.01
CA LEU A 110 -10.09 5.17 -0.59
C LEU A 110 -9.73 4.50 -1.91
N PHE A 111 -9.99 3.20 -2.04
CA PHE A 111 -9.52 2.38 -3.16
C PHE A 111 -10.66 1.79 -4.01
N GLY A 112 -11.90 1.97 -3.57
CA GLY A 112 -13.07 1.28 -4.14
C GLY A 112 -13.23 -0.12 -3.57
N GLU A 113 -14.45 -0.65 -3.67
CA GLU A 113 -14.74 -2.03 -3.32
C GLU A 113 -14.51 -2.97 -4.52
N PRO A 114 -13.93 -4.16 -4.29
CA PRO A 114 -13.82 -5.16 -5.34
C PRO A 114 -15.22 -5.62 -5.77
N SER A 115 -15.44 -5.70 -7.08
CA SER A 115 -16.70 -6.26 -7.59
C SER A 115 -16.85 -7.74 -7.17
N GLY A 116 -18.09 -8.19 -6.98
CA GLY A 116 -18.36 -9.61 -6.67
C GLY A 116 -17.80 -10.57 -7.72
N LYS A 117 -17.76 -10.16 -9.01
CA LYS A 117 -17.12 -10.91 -10.07
C LYS A 117 -15.61 -11.07 -9.84
N LEU A 118 -14.92 -9.97 -9.53
CA LEU A 118 -13.48 -9.99 -9.24
C LEU A 118 -13.19 -10.88 -8.02
N ALA A 119 -14.00 -10.76 -6.95
CA ALA A 119 -13.84 -11.59 -5.76
C ALA A 119 -14.00 -13.10 -6.07
N ALA A 120 -14.97 -13.46 -6.90
CA ALA A 120 -15.18 -14.85 -7.33
C ALA A 120 -14.01 -15.37 -8.18
N GLU A 121 -13.49 -14.56 -9.11
CA GLU A 121 -12.32 -14.90 -9.92
C GLU A 121 -11.07 -15.09 -9.04
N CYS A 122 -10.78 -14.15 -8.13
CA CYS A 122 -9.66 -14.27 -7.19
C CYS A 122 -9.78 -15.53 -6.31
N SER A 123 -10.97 -15.85 -5.83
CA SER A 123 -11.20 -17.06 -5.02
C SER A 123 -10.89 -18.33 -5.81
N ARG A 124 -11.26 -18.40 -7.08
CA ARG A 124 -10.91 -19.53 -7.97
C ARG A 124 -9.40 -19.64 -8.16
N PHE A 125 -8.71 -18.53 -8.36
CA PHE A 125 -7.26 -18.52 -8.49
C PHE A 125 -6.56 -18.98 -7.22
N VAL A 126 -6.97 -18.47 -6.05
CA VAL A 126 -6.33 -18.81 -4.76
C VAL A 126 -6.58 -20.28 -4.39
N LEU A 127 -7.79 -20.81 -4.62
CA LEU A 127 -8.11 -22.20 -4.32
C LEU A 127 -7.57 -23.19 -5.36
N GLY A 128 -7.38 -22.75 -6.60
CA GLY A 128 -6.79 -23.55 -7.69
C GLY A 128 -5.27 -23.41 -7.80
N ALA A 129 -4.66 -22.52 -7.02
CA ALA A 129 -3.22 -22.35 -7.02
C ALA A 129 -2.54 -23.58 -6.41
N PRO A 130 -1.50 -24.14 -7.06
CA PRO A 130 -0.66 -25.14 -6.40
C PRO A 130 -0.10 -24.52 -5.13
N GLU A 131 0.03 -25.31 -4.06
CA GLU A 131 0.75 -24.88 -2.87
C GLU A 131 2.11 -24.36 -3.30
N ASP A 132 2.47 -23.12 -2.92
CA ASP A 132 3.75 -22.53 -3.30
C ASP A 132 4.84 -23.53 -2.92
N ALA A 133 5.47 -24.17 -3.91
CA ALA A 133 6.67 -24.92 -3.67
C ALA A 133 7.62 -23.93 -3.00
N LYS A 134 8.06 -24.22 -1.77
CA LYS A 134 9.04 -23.37 -1.09
C LYS A 134 10.31 -23.37 -1.95
N GLU A 135 10.39 -22.43 -2.89
CA GLU A 135 11.63 -22.19 -3.61
C GLU A 135 12.66 -21.87 -2.52
N PRO A 136 13.83 -22.53 -2.54
CA PRO A 136 14.85 -22.27 -1.55
C PRO A 136 15.12 -20.77 -1.48
N LEU A 137 15.12 -20.20 -0.27
CA LEU A 137 15.50 -18.81 -0.07
C LEU A 137 16.92 -18.62 -0.63
N ILE A 138 17.02 -17.82 -1.69
CA ILE A 138 18.31 -17.50 -2.29
C ILE A 138 18.96 -16.37 -1.51
N GLY A 139 20.26 -16.49 -1.23
CA GLY A 139 21.02 -15.45 -0.55
C GLY A 139 21.02 -14.12 -1.33
N PRO A 140 21.30 -12.98 -0.68
CA PRO A 140 21.18 -11.64 -1.29
C PRO A 140 21.93 -11.48 -2.62
N LYS A 141 23.12 -12.06 -2.75
CA LYS A 141 23.89 -12.05 -4.01
C LYS A 141 23.17 -12.79 -5.14
N ALA A 142 22.64 -13.98 -4.85
CA ALA A 142 21.92 -14.78 -5.83
C ALA A 142 20.59 -14.11 -6.23
N ALA A 143 19.92 -13.45 -5.28
CA ALA A 143 18.73 -12.62 -5.56
C ALA A 143 19.07 -11.47 -6.51
N ALA A 144 20.14 -10.72 -6.25
CA ALA A 144 20.58 -9.62 -7.11
C ALA A 144 20.90 -10.10 -8.53
N GLU A 145 21.60 -11.23 -8.68
CA GLU A 145 21.92 -11.80 -10.00
C GLU A 145 20.68 -12.37 -10.73
N ARG A 146 19.70 -12.93 -10.01
CA ARG A 146 18.42 -13.35 -10.60
C ARG A 146 17.62 -12.13 -11.07
N LEU A 147 17.57 -11.07 -10.27
CA LEU A 147 16.88 -9.83 -10.63
C LEU A 147 17.50 -9.16 -11.86
N LYS A 148 18.84 -9.05 -11.92
CA LYS A 148 19.54 -8.51 -13.10
C LYS A 148 19.22 -9.28 -14.37
N ARG A 149 19.21 -10.62 -14.31
CA ARG A 149 18.82 -11.47 -15.45
C ARG A 149 17.38 -11.22 -15.88
N TYR A 150 16.46 -11.16 -14.91
CA TYR A 150 15.06 -10.88 -15.18
C TYR A 150 14.86 -9.51 -15.83
N ILE A 151 15.51 -8.46 -15.32
CA ILE A 151 15.47 -7.10 -15.91
C ILE A 151 16.00 -7.14 -17.34
N ALA A 152 17.13 -7.81 -17.60
CA ALA A 152 17.70 -7.90 -18.94
C ALA A 152 16.78 -8.63 -19.93
N GLU A 153 16.12 -9.71 -19.51
CA GLU A 153 15.12 -10.41 -20.32
C GLU A 153 13.88 -9.55 -20.57
N TYR A 154 13.43 -8.83 -19.54
CA TYR A 154 12.28 -7.94 -19.63
C TYR A 154 12.54 -6.76 -20.58
N SER A 155 13.73 -6.15 -20.52
CA SER A 155 14.15 -5.09 -21.45
C SER A 155 14.25 -5.59 -22.90
N LYS A 156 14.64 -6.86 -23.14
CA LYS A 156 14.60 -7.44 -24.50
C LYS A 156 13.17 -7.56 -25.02
N LYS A 157 12.23 -7.93 -24.16
CA LYS A 157 10.81 -8.08 -24.50
C LYS A 157 10.11 -6.74 -24.69
N TYR A 158 10.58 -5.69 -24.02
CA TYR A 158 10.00 -4.35 -24.05
C TYR A 158 11.09 -3.27 -24.29
N PRO A 159 11.38 -2.92 -25.55
CA PRO A 159 12.50 -2.04 -25.96
C PRO A 159 12.50 -0.59 -25.45
N GLY A 160 11.63 -0.22 -24.51
CA GLY A 160 11.59 1.10 -23.85
C GLY A 160 11.78 1.05 -22.33
N PHE A 161 12.04 -0.14 -21.77
CA PHE A 161 12.25 -0.33 -20.34
C PHE A 161 13.74 -0.25 -19.99
N SER A 162 14.15 0.81 -19.28
CA SER A 162 15.45 0.94 -18.63
C SER A 162 15.32 0.61 -17.14
N GLY A 163 15.69 -0.62 -16.76
CA GLY A 163 15.75 -1.06 -15.37
C GLY A 163 17.11 -0.81 -14.71
#